data_AF-A0A366ZZ39-F1
#
_entry.id   AF-A0A366ZZ39-F1
#
_cell.length_a   1.000
_cell.length_b   1.000
_cell.length_c   1.000
_cell.angle_alpha   90.00
_cell.angle_beta   90.00
_cell.angle_gamma   90.00
#
_symmetry.space_group_name_H-M   'P 1'
#
loop_
_entity.id
_entity.type
_entity.pdbx_description
1 polymer ?
#
loop_
_entity_poly.entity_id
_entity_poly.type
_entity_poly.pdbx_seq_one_letter_code
_entity_poly.pdbx_strand_id
1 'polypeptide(L)'
;MLLLLLLAGCVRPVVLDSEVVACREGDDGTPANGVVLLAQSVPSASWVPCLEVIPLGWDVAGLEATDEEARFWLDSNRDGVRAVEIRLDASCDTAGATQIPSDREGMQRWERVEQVTPEYVGTRYYLFTGGCISVVFRLSGENRAEPLGFATQGLGAVPRDAVRAAVREQTDGRLELDP
;
A
#
# COMPACT_ATOMS: atom_id res chain seq x y z
N MET A 1 -48.99 -16.78 25.80
CA MET A 1 -47.76 -17.54 25.53
C MET A 1 -47.35 -17.22 24.09
N LEU A 2 -46.47 -16.23 23.91
CA LEU A 2 -46.07 -15.71 22.60
C LEU A 2 -44.65 -16.18 22.31
N LEU A 3 -44.48 -16.92 21.21
CA LEU A 3 -43.25 -17.61 20.82
C LEU A 3 -42.26 -16.60 20.21
N LEU A 4 -41.14 -16.34 20.90
CA LEU A 4 -40.02 -15.55 20.36
C LEU A 4 -39.20 -16.44 19.42
N LEU A 5 -39.34 -16.22 18.11
CA LEU A 5 -38.48 -16.80 17.08
C LEU A 5 -37.15 -16.02 17.06
N LEU A 6 -36.12 -16.58 17.69
CA LEU A 6 -34.74 -16.10 17.56
C LEU A 6 -34.19 -16.56 16.20
N LEU A 7 -34.12 -15.64 15.24
CA LEU A 7 -33.38 -15.85 13.99
C LEU A 7 -31.89 -15.89 14.31
N ALA A 8 -31.32 -17.08 14.41
CA ALA A 8 -29.87 -17.27 14.43
C ALA A 8 -29.32 -16.96 13.03
N GLY A 9 -29.01 -15.69 12.77
CA GLY A 9 -28.26 -15.30 11.58
C GLY A 9 -26.82 -15.80 11.70
N CYS A 10 -26.40 -16.71 10.82
CA CYS A 10 -24.99 -17.04 10.67
C CYS A 10 -24.27 -15.83 10.06
N VAL A 11 -23.71 -14.96 10.90
CA VAL A 11 -22.66 -14.03 10.46
C VAL A 11 -21.45 -14.90 10.11
N ARG A 12 -21.15 -15.06 8.83
CA ARG A 12 -19.85 -15.58 8.40
C ARG A 12 -18.88 -14.42 8.51
N PRO A 13 -17.94 -14.43 9.47
CA PRO A 13 -16.86 -13.45 9.43
C PRO A 13 -16.11 -13.70 8.12
N VAL A 14 -16.11 -12.69 7.24
CA VAL A 14 -15.16 -12.68 6.13
C VAL A 14 -13.82 -12.42 6.80
N VAL A 15 -13.00 -13.47 6.91
CA VAL A 15 -11.61 -13.31 7.35
C VAL A 15 -10.88 -12.71 6.15
N LEU A 16 -10.76 -11.38 6.16
CA LEU A 16 -9.96 -10.66 5.18
C LEU A 16 -8.51 -10.97 5.54
N ASP A 17 -7.81 -11.73 4.68
CA ASP A 17 -6.38 -11.91 4.85
C ASP A 17 -5.70 -10.58 4.53
N SER A 18 -5.49 -9.78 5.59
CA SER A 18 -5.17 -8.35 5.53
C SER A 18 -3.72 -8.09 5.11
N GLU A 19 -2.86 -9.10 5.13
CA GLU A 19 -1.44 -8.96 4.80
C GLU A 19 -1.21 -8.89 3.28
N VAL A 20 -2.19 -9.30 2.48
CA VAL A 20 -2.13 -9.17 1.02
C VAL A 20 -2.46 -7.73 0.61
N VAL A 21 -1.49 -7.07 -0.01
CA VAL A 21 -1.60 -5.71 -0.55
C VAL A 21 -1.49 -5.69 -2.07
N ALA A 22 -2.01 -6.70 -2.76
CA ALA A 22 -1.90 -6.82 -4.21
C ALA A 22 -2.82 -5.83 -4.94
N CYS A 23 -2.34 -5.27 -6.05
CA CYS A 23 -3.15 -4.38 -6.90
C CYS A 23 -4.32 -5.10 -7.57
N ARG A 24 -4.14 -6.41 -7.81
CA ARG A 24 -5.15 -7.33 -8.34
C ARG A 24 -5.05 -8.66 -7.61
N GLU A 25 -6.19 -9.17 -7.17
CA GLU A 25 -6.35 -10.45 -6.50
C GLU A 25 -7.52 -11.21 -7.12
N GLY A 26 -7.39 -12.54 -7.19
CA GLY A 26 -8.39 -13.43 -7.78
C GLY A 26 -8.53 -13.30 -9.30
N ASP A 27 -9.42 -14.12 -9.86
CA ASP A 27 -9.69 -14.16 -11.31
C ASP A 27 -10.36 -12.87 -11.82
N ASP A 28 -11.11 -12.19 -10.95
CA ASP A 28 -11.82 -10.95 -11.26
C ASP A 28 -10.89 -9.71 -11.22
N GLY A 29 -9.66 -9.86 -10.69
CA GLY A 29 -8.63 -8.83 -10.74
C GLY A 29 -8.89 -7.60 -9.88
N THR A 30 -9.56 -7.75 -8.75
CA THR A 30 -9.90 -6.65 -7.84
C THR A 30 -8.79 -6.34 -6.83
N PRO A 31 -8.68 -5.12 -6.29
CA PRO A 31 -7.70 -4.82 -5.24
C PRO A 31 -7.88 -5.70 -4.01
N ALA A 32 -6.77 -6.14 -3.42
CA ALA A 32 -6.78 -6.97 -2.22
C ALA A 32 -7.30 -6.22 -0.98
N ASN A 33 -7.72 -6.95 0.05
CA ASN A 33 -8.31 -6.35 1.25
C ASN A 33 -7.35 -5.41 1.99
N GLY A 34 -6.04 -5.70 1.99
CA GLY A 34 -5.05 -4.77 2.53
C GLY A 34 -5.11 -3.40 1.85
N VAL A 35 -5.34 -3.36 0.53
CA VAL A 35 -5.50 -2.11 -0.23
C VAL A 35 -6.76 -1.35 0.21
N VAL A 36 -7.86 -2.05 0.54
CA VAL A 36 -9.07 -1.43 1.08
C VAL A 36 -8.78 -0.77 2.43
N LEU A 37 -8.04 -1.43 3.33
CA LEU A 37 -7.67 -0.87 4.62
C LEU A 37 -6.78 0.38 4.48
N LEU A 38 -5.76 0.32 3.60
CA LEU A 38 -4.93 1.49 3.30
C LEU A 38 -5.79 2.67 2.80
N ALA A 39 -6.77 2.39 1.94
CA ALA A 39 -7.68 3.40 1.44
C ALA A 39 -8.58 4.00 2.54
N GLN A 40 -9.05 3.20 3.50
CA GLN A 40 -9.85 3.72 4.62
C GLN A 40 -9.02 4.63 5.54
N SER A 41 -7.74 4.30 5.75
CA SER A 41 -6.84 5.08 6.60
C SER A 41 -6.55 6.51 6.13
N VAL A 42 -6.55 6.74 4.81
CA VAL A 42 -6.31 8.08 4.25
C VAL A 42 -7.43 8.43 3.25
N PRO A 43 -8.59 8.91 3.73
CA PRO A 43 -9.75 9.12 2.86
C PRO A 43 -9.53 10.14 1.75
N SER A 44 -8.69 11.15 2.00
CA SER A 44 -8.35 12.18 1.02
C SER A 44 -7.53 11.68 -0.16
N ALA A 45 -6.85 10.52 -0.04
CA ALA A 45 -5.90 10.06 -1.03
C ALA A 45 -6.60 9.62 -2.33
N SER A 46 -6.28 10.28 -3.46
CA SER A 46 -6.79 9.86 -4.78
C SER A 46 -6.19 8.56 -5.32
N TRP A 47 -5.06 8.12 -4.75
CA TRP A 47 -4.36 6.88 -5.10
C TRP A 47 -3.99 6.08 -3.86
N VAL A 48 -3.99 4.76 -3.98
CA VAL A 48 -3.69 3.81 -2.90
C VAL A 48 -2.55 2.89 -3.34
N PRO A 49 -1.46 2.76 -2.57
CA PRO A 49 -0.34 1.91 -2.94
C PRO A 49 -0.72 0.43 -2.84
N CYS A 50 -0.12 -0.37 -3.70
CA CYS A 50 -0.32 -1.83 -3.76
C CYS A 50 0.87 -2.49 -4.46
N LEU A 51 0.95 -3.82 -4.44
CA LEU A 51 2.00 -4.59 -5.12
C LEU A 51 1.45 -5.19 -6.42
N GLU A 52 2.11 -4.88 -7.54
CA GLU A 52 1.85 -5.53 -8.85
C GLU A 52 2.52 -6.89 -8.91
N VAL A 53 3.74 -6.99 -8.37
CA VAL A 53 4.52 -8.22 -8.30
C VAL A 53 5.51 -8.15 -7.14
N ILE A 54 5.71 -9.28 -6.47
CA ILE A 54 6.72 -9.46 -5.44
C ILE A 54 7.91 -10.22 -6.05
N PRO A 55 9.13 -9.65 -6.08
CA PRO A 55 10.30 -10.35 -6.58
C PRO A 55 10.66 -11.55 -5.70
N LEU A 56 11.39 -12.51 -6.27
CA LEU A 56 11.88 -13.66 -5.51
C LEU A 56 12.79 -13.20 -4.36
N GLY A 57 12.59 -13.77 -3.17
CA GLY A 57 13.36 -13.44 -1.98
C GLY A 57 12.84 -12.22 -1.21
N TRP A 58 11.70 -11.67 -1.64
CA TRP A 58 10.94 -10.65 -0.91
C TRP A 58 9.64 -11.22 -0.40
N ASP A 59 9.22 -10.77 0.76
CA ASP A 59 7.96 -11.18 1.40
C ASP A 59 7.31 -9.97 2.06
N VAL A 60 5.97 -9.90 2.03
CA VAL A 60 5.24 -8.92 2.86
C VAL A 60 5.35 -9.38 4.30
N ALA A 61 5.97 -8.56 5.15
CA ALA A 61 6.23 -8.91 6.54
C ALA A 61 5.26 -8.21 7.51
N GLY A 62 4.43 -7.30 7.03
CA GLY A 62 3.32 -6.74 7.81
C GLY A 62 2.63 -5.55 7.15
N LEU A 63 1.44 -5.27 7.68
CA LEU A 63 0.62 -4.11 7.37
C LEU A 63 0.09 -3.52 8.68
N GLU A 64 0.08 -2.19 8.74
CA GLU A 64 -0.53 -1.41 9.82
C GLU A 64 -1.39 -0.31 9.21
N ALA A 65 -2.63 -0.21 9.68
CA ALA A 65 -3.61 0.77 9.22
C ALA A 65 -4.29 1.40 10.45
N THR A 66 -4.38 2.72 10.46
CA THR A 66 -5.02 3.52 11.50
C THR A 66 -5.97 4.53 10.86
N ASP A 67 -6.62 5.39 11.64
CA ASP A 67 -7.51 6.43 11.10
C ASP A 67 -6.74 7.63 10.49
N GLU A 68 -5.40 7.64 10.58
CA GLU A 68 -4.56 8.77 10.14
C GLU A 68 -3.46 8.37 9.15
N GLU A 69 -2.84 7.20 9.34
CA GLU A 69 -1.77 6.67 8.49
C GLU A 69 -1.97 5.19 8.17
N ALA A 70 -1.38 4.78 7.04
CA ALA A 70 -1.38 3.41 6.59
C ALA A 70 0.00 3.02 6.04
N ARG A 71 0.50 1.84 6.40
CA ARG A 71 1.81 1.37 5.94
C ARG A 71 1.87 -0.15 5.82
N PHE A 72 2.74 -0.61 4.95
CA PHE A 72 3.15 -2.01 4.88
C PHE A 72 4.64 -2.09 4.57
N TRP A 73 5.26 -3.23 4.85
CA TRP A 73 6.68 -3.38 4.61
C TRP A 73 7.03 -4.78 4.12
N LEU A 74 8.14 -4.83 3.42
CA LEU A 74 8.70 -6.05 2.88
C LEU A 74 10.06 -6.33 3.50
N ASP A 75 10.27 -7.60 3.81
CA ASP A 75 11.57 -8.14 4.13
C ASP A 75 12.24 -8.62 2.84
N SER A 76 13.57 -8.55 2.80
CA SER A 76 14.39 -9.10 1.72
C SER A 76 15.44 -10.02 2.32
N ASN A 77 15.56 -11.23 1.78
CA ASN A 77 16.61 -12.15 2.18
C ASN A 77 18.04 -11.65 1.86
N ARG A 78 18.16 -10.64 0.99
CA ARG A 78 19.42 -10.01 0.56
C ARG A 78 19.65 -8.65 1.20
N ASP A 79 18.59 -7.90 1.47
CA ASP A 79 18.68 -6.50 1.92
C ASP A 79 18.28 -6.28 3.37
N GLY A 80 17.73 -7.32 4.01
CA GLY A 80 17.43 -7.36 5.44
C GLY A 80 15.94 -7.25 5.76
N VAL A 81 15.67 -7.20 7.06
CA VAL A 81 14.32 -7.00 7.60
C VAL A 81 13.87 -5.57 7.33
N ARG A 82 12.62 -5.42 6.90
CA ARG A 82 11.98 -4.13 6.63
C ARG A 82 12.77 -3.29 5.63
N ALA A 83 13.33 -3.97 4.63
CA ALA A 83 14.21 -3.39 3.62
C ALA A 83 13.51 -2.29 2.82
N VAL A 84 12.20 -2.46 2.57
CA VAL A 84 11.34 -1.45 1.98
C VAL A 84 10.07 -1.31 2.80
N GLU A 85 9.73 -0.08 3.16
CA GLU A 85 8.46 0.29 3.78
C GLU A 85 7.72 1.26 2.87
N ILE A 86 6.44 1.00 2.68
CA ILE A 86 5.54 1.83 1.88
C ILE A 86 4.55 2.46 2.84
N ARG A 87 4.46 3.78 2.81
CA ARG A 87 3.53 4.56 3.63
C ARG A 87 2.57 5.33 2.73
N LEU A 88 1.32 5.41 3.14
CA LEU A 88 0.30 6.27 2.58
C LEU A 88 -0.07 7.29 3.66
N ASP A 89 0.10 8.57 3.32
CA ASP A 89 -0.16 9.70 4.21
C ASP A 89 -1.00 10.76 3.50
N ALA A 90 -1.75 11.56 4.25
CA ALA A 90 -2.49 12.71 3.69
C ALA A 90 -1.55 13.81 3.15
N SER A 91 -0.32 13.88 3.67
CA SER A 91 0.72 14.81 3.22
C SER A 91 2.12 14.30 3.59
N CYS A 92 3.12 14.64 2.79
CA CYS A 92 4.52 14.24 3.01
C CYS A 92 5.42 15.47 3.12
N ASP A 93 6.38 15.42 4.04
CA ASP A 93 7.48 16.39 4.09
C ASP A 93 8.58 16.01 3.08
N THR A 94 8.69 16.78 2.00
CA THR A 94 9.70 16.61 0.96
C THR A 94 10.91 17.53 1.13
N ALA A 95 11.10 18.19 2.28
CA ALA A 95 12.24 19.08 2.54
C ALA A 95 13.59 18.40 2.26
N GLY A 96 14.45 18.99 1.42
CA GLY A 96 15.72 18.37 1.06
C GLY A 96 15.62 17.14 0.12
N ALA A 97 14.43 16.83 -0.39
CA ALA A 97 14.28 15.93 -1.52
C ALA A 97 14.50 16.69 -2.85
N THR A 98 14.95 15.98 -3.87
CA THR A 98 15.08 16.49 -5.24
C THR A 98 13.93 15.99 -6.09
N GLN A 99 13.30 16.87 -6.86
CA GLN A 99 12.27 16.46 -7.81
C GLN A 99 12.92 15.72 -9.00
N ILE A 100 12.39 14.55 -9.33
CA ILE A 100 12.85 13.71 -10.44
C ILE A 100 11.64 13.48 -11.37
N PRO A 101 11.83 13.30 -12.70
CA PRO A 101 10.74 12.88 -13.57
C PRO A 101 10.01 11.66 -13.01
N SER A 102 8.69 11.76 -12.91
CA SER A 102 7.84 10.68 -12.41
C SER A 102 7.65 9.61 -13.47
N ASP A 103 7.71 8.36 -13.04
CA ASP A 103 7.34 7.14 -13.76
C ASP A 103 5.86 6.77 -13.57
N ARG A 104 5.11 7.56 -12.79
CA ARG A 104 3.69 7.34 -12.52
C ARG A 104 2.85 8.51 -13.03
N GLU A 105 1.82 8.17 -13.79
CA GLU A 105 0.86 9.15 -14.30
C GLU A 105 0.13 9.85 -13.14
N GLY A 106 -0.05 11.17 -13.24
CA GLY A 106 -0.75 11.96 -12.24
C GLY A 106 -0.01 12.17 -10.92
N MET A 107 1.26 11.74 -10.80
CA MET A 107 2.06 11.86 -9.58
C MET A 107 3.36 12.64 -9.83
N GLN A 108 3.79 13.43 -8.85
CA GLN A 108 5.12 14.04 -8.83
C GLN A 108 6.08 13.19 -8.01
N ARG A 109 7.27 12.90 -8.55
CA ARG A 109 8.28 12.12 -7.85
C ARG A 109 9.35 13.00 -7.23
N TRP A 110 9.64 12.73 -5.96
CA TRP A 110 10.75 13.35 -5.23
C TRP A 110 11.61 12.28 -4.59
N GLU A 111 12.90 12.49 -4.49
CA GLU A 111 13.82 11.54 -3.87
C GLU A 111 14.74 12.25 -2.88
N ARG A 112 14.87 11.66 -1.69
CA ARG A 112 15.80 12.06 -0.65
C ARG A 112 16.73 10.88 -0.38
N VAL A 113 18.03 11.17 -0.31
CA VAL A 113 19.04 10.19 0.10
C VAL A 113 19.68 10.68 1.38
N GLU A 114 19.44 9.97 2.48
CA GLU A 114 20.00 10.29 3.78
C GLU A 114 21.38 9.66 3.98
N GLN A 115 21.58 8.45 3.47
CA GLN A 115 22.82 7.71 3.64
C GLN A 115 23.11 6.79 2.45
N VAL A 116 24.39 6.73 2.07
CA VAL A 116 24.89 5.82 1.04
C VAL A 116 25.83 4.77 1.63
N THR A 117 26.40 4.92 2.82
CA THR A 117 27.28 3.89 3.41
C THR A 117 27.23 4.00 4.94
N PRO A 118 27.30 2.89 5.70
CA PRO A 118 27.48 1.49 5.27
C PRO A 118 26.26 0.87 4.58
N GLU A 119 25.06 1.37 4.89
CA GLU A 119 23.79 0.93 4.31
C GLU A 119 23.18 2.06 3.51
N TYR A 120 22.34 1.73 2.53
CA TYR A 120 21.55 2.74 1.82
C TYR A 120 20.29 3.09 2.61
N VAL A 121 20.13 4.37 2.91
CA VAL A 121 18.92 4.94 3.47
C VAL A 121 18.45 6.05 2.56
N GLY A 122 17.23 5.90 2.06
CA GLY A 122 16.62 6.80 1.09
C GLY A 122 15.12 6.81 1.24
N THR A 123 14.47 7.87 0.78
CA THR A 123 13.01 7.91 0.63
C THR A 123 12.64 8.43 -0.76
N ARG A 124 11.79 7.69 -1.46
CA ARG A 124 11.12 8.15 -2.68
C ARG A 124 9.68 8.53 -2.36
N TYR A 125 9.27 9.71 -2.75
CA TYR A 125 7.93 10.22 -2.56
C TYR A 125 7.19 10.28 -3.90
N TYR A 126 5.92 9.88 -3.90
CA TYR A 126 4.97 10.17 -4.97
C TYR A 126 3.85 11.04 -4.42
N LEU A 127 3.79 12.29 -4.86
CA LEU A 127 2.77 13.25 -4.43
C LEU A 127 1.63 13.30 -5.44
N PHE A 128 0.40 13.29 -4.95
CA PHE A 128 -0.82 13.36 -5.76
C PHE A 128 -1.93 14.10 -4.99
N THR A 129 -3.10 14.21 -5.61
CA THR A 129 -4.23 14.92 -5.00
C THR A 129 -4.67 14.23 -3.70
N GLY A 130 -4.60 14.99 -2.60
CA GLY A 130 -5.09 14.58 -1.28
C GLY A 130 -4.25 13.51 -0.57
N GLY A 131 -3.04 13.21 -1.04
CA GLY A 131 -2.15 12.28 -0.35
C GLY A 131 -0.78 12.14 -1.00
N CYS A 132 0.02 11.27 -0.42
CA CYS A 132 1.32 10.89 -0.94
C CYS A 132 1.68 9.46 -0.54
N ILE A 133 2.53 8.84 -1.36
CA ILE A 133 3.17 7.55 -1.05
C ILE A 133 4.64 7.81 -0.74
N SER A 134 5.11 7.33 0.41
CA SER A 134 6.54 7.29 0.75
C SER A 134 7.06 5.87 0.65
N VAL A 135 8.07 5.65 -0.19
CA VAL A 135 8.82 4.40 -0.30
C VAL A 135 10.14 4.61 0.43
N VAL A 136 10.23 4.08 1.65
CA VAL A 136 11.39 4.20 2.52
C VAL A 136 12.28 2.98 2.33
N PHE A 137 13.55 3.21 2.01
CA PHE A 137 14.55 2.18 1.78
C PHE A 137 15.51 2.10 2.97
N ARG A 138 15.77 0.89 3.45
CA ARG A 138 16.84 0.56 4.40
C ARG A 138 17.54 -0.71 3.92
N LEU A 139 18.55 -0.55 3.07
CA LEU A 139 19.15 -1.67 2.34
C LEU A 139 20.54 -1.97 2.87
N SER A 140 20.69 -3.15 3.46
CA SER A 140 21.96 -3.65 4.00
C SER A 140 22.82 -4.43 2.98
N GLY A 141 22.24 -4.79 1.83
CA GLY A 141 22.90 -5.55 0.78
C GLY A 141 23.95 -4.75 -0.01
N GLU A 142 24.88 -5.46 -0.65
CA GLU A 142 25.92 -4.85 -1.49
C GLU A 142 25.35 -4.26 -2.80
N ASN A 143 24.28 -4.86 -3.32
CA ASN A 143 23.62 -4.42 -4.56
C ASN A 143 22.34 -3.64 -4.26
N ARG A 144 22.31 -2.37 -4.66
CA ARG A 144 21.17 -1.47 -4.44
C ARG A 144 20.28 -1.30 -5.66
N ALA A 145 20.77 -1.66 -6.83
CA ALA A 145 20.05 -1.45 -8.07
C ALA A 145 18.77 -2.28 -8.11
N GLU A 146 18.81 -3.50 -7.56
CA GLU A 146 17.66 -4.40 -7.53
C GLU A 146 16.52 -3.87 -6.63
N PRO A 147 16.73 -3.55 -5.34
CA PRO A 147 15.68 -2.96 -4.50
C PRO A 147 15.13 -1.62 -5.00
N LEU A 148 16.00 -0.75 -5.55
CA LEU A 148 15.57 0.51 -6.16
C LEU A 148 14.77 0.29 -7.44
N GLY A 149 15.09 -0.76 -8.20
CA GLY A 149 14.33 -1.23 -9.35
C GLY A 149 12.96 -1.79 -8.96
N PHE A 150 12.88 -2.54 -7.86
CA PHE A 150 11.60 -3.05 -7.31
C PHE A 150 10.60 -1.90 -7.06
N ALA A 151 11.02 -0.79 -6.45
CA ALA A 151 10.13 0.35 -6.22
C ALA A 151 9.59 1.03 -7.50
N THR A 152 10.19 0.71 -8.65
CA THR A 152 9.77 1.17 -9.97
C THR A 152 8.80 0.17 -10.62
N GLN A 153 9.05 -1.14 -10.49
CA GLN A 153 8.34 -2.17 -11.25
C GLN A 153 7.35 -3.02 -10.42
N GLY A 154 7.68 -3.31 -9.16
CA GLY A 154 6.86 -4.14 -8.28
C GLY A 154 5.83 -3.36 -7.48
N LEU A 155 6.12 -2.09 -7.17
CA LEU A 155 5.16 -1.20 -6.53
C LEU A 155 4.16 -0.66 -7.57
N GLY A 156 2.87 -0.85 -7.33
CA GLY A 156 1.77 -0.24 -8.05
C GLY A 156 1.06 0.84 -7.25
N ALA A 157 0.08 1.46 -7.88
CA ALA A 157 -0.91 2.29 -7.21
C ALA A 157 -2.23 2.20 -7.98
N VAL A 158 -3.33 2.04 -7.26
CA VAL A 158 -4.68 2.01 -7.84
C VAL A 158 -5.43 3.30 -7.52
N PRO A 159 -6.29 3.82 -8.42
CA PRO A 159 -7.15 4.94 -8.09
C PRO A 159 -8.09 4.58 -6.95
N ARG A 160 -8.31 5.49 -5.99
CA ARG A 160 -9.27 5.29 -4.89
C ARG A 160 -10.66 4.92 -5.39
N ASP A 161 -11.09 5.54 -6.48
CA ASP A 161 -12.41 5.28 -7.07
C ASP A 161 -12.55 3.84 -7.59
N ALA A 162 -11.46 3.22 -8.05
CA ALA A 162 -11.44 1.82 -8.43
C ALA A 162 -11.57 0.90 -7.20
N VAL A 163 -10.92 1.24 -6.09
CA VAL A 163 -11.08 0.55 -4.80
C VAL A 163 -12.53 0.67 -4.31
N ARG A 164 -13.12 1.86 -4.37
CA ARG A 164 -14.53 2.10 -3.99
C ARG A 164 -15.48 1.25 -4.84
N ALA A 165 -15.27 1.21 -6.16
CA ALA A 165 -16.06 0.40 -7.06
C ALA A 165 -15.96 -1.10 -6.72
N ALA A 166 -14.75 -1.60 -6.48
CA ALA A 166 -14.52 -3.00 -6.10
C ALA A 166 -15.21 -3.36 -4.78
N VAL A 167 -15.13 -2.50 -3.75
CA VAL A 167 -15.82 -2.71 -2.47
C VAL A 167 -17.34 -2.80 -2.66
N ARG A 168 -17.93 -1.89 -3.45
CA ARG A 168 -19.36 -1.95 -3.76
C ARG A 168 -19.73 -3.24 -4.48
N GLU A 169 -18.96 -3.63 -5.48
CA GLU A 169 -19.22 -4.82 -6.29
C GLU A 169 -19.13 -6.11 -5.46
N GLN A 170 -18.00 -6.33 -4.77
CA GLN A 170 -17.76 -7.53 -3.96
C GLN A 170 -18.74 -7.71 -2.80
N THR A 171 -19.38 -6.63 -2.37
CA THR A 171 -20.30 -6.64 -1.23
C THR A 171 -21.76 -6.53 -1.65
N ASP A 172 -22.07 -6.56 -2.94
CA ASP A 172 -23.41 -6.33 -3.50
C ASP A 172 -24.02 -4.99 -3.01
N GLY A 173 -23.18 -3.96 -2.86
CA GLY A 173 -23.55 -2.63 -2.38
C GLY A 173 -23.82 -2.54 -0.87
N ARG A 174 -23.47 -3.57 -0.09
CA ARG A 174 -23.64 -3.54 1.38
C ARG A 174 -22.61 -2.67 2.09
N LEU A 175 -21.42 -2.53 1.52
CA LEU A 175 -20.35 -1.69 2.06
C LEU A 175 -19.96 -0.60 1.06
N GLU A 176 -19.46 0.50 1.63
CA GLU A 176 -18.96 1.67 0.92
C GLU A 176 -17.59 2.02 1.48
N LEU A 177 -16.70 2.48 0.61
CA LEU A 177 -15.44 3.06 1.07
C LEU A 177 -15.72 4.49 1.54
N ASP A 178 -15.25 4.82 2.74
CA ASP A 178 -15.45 6.14 3.35
C ASP A 178 -14.99 7.26 2.39
N PRO A 179 -15.72 8.41 2.38
CA PRO A 179 -15.50 9.48 1.42
C PRO A 179 -14.10 10.07 1.50
#